data_AF-A0A5P9GP78-F1
#
_entry.id   AF-A0A5P9GP78-F1
#
_cell.length_a   1.000
_cell.length_b   1.000
_cell.length_c   1.000
_cell.angle_alpha   90.00
_cell.angle_beta   90.00
_cell.angle_gamma   90.00
#
_symmetry.space_group_name_H-M   'P 1'
#
loop_
_entity.id
_entity.type
_entity.pdbx_description
1 polymer ?
#
loop_
_entity_poly.entity_id
_entity_poly.type
_entity_poly.pdbx_seq_one_letter_code
_entity_poly.pdbx_strand_id
1 'polypeptide(L)' 'MALFTPDLYRNFAIGFVGGALIVAAATADQWADEISPPAQAAEQLHAPQPSDDFWMLAE' A
#
# COMPACT_ATOMS: atom_id res chain seq x y z
N MET A 1 -16.98 -41.82 -1.51
CA MET A 1 -16.49 -40.85 -0.51
C MET A 1 -16.64 -39.45 -1.09
N ALA A 2 -17.78 -38.78 -0.86
CA ALA A 2 -17.93 -37.38 -1.22
C ALA A 2 -17.46 -36.54 -0.02
N LEU A 3 -16.21 -36.09 -0.06
CA LEU A 3 -15.57 -35.36 1.05
C LEU A 3 -16.19 -33.96 1.29
N PHE A 4 -17.02 -33.48 0.37
CA PHE A 4 -17.74 -32.21 0.51
C PHE A 4 -19.18 -32.39 0.04
N THR A 5 -20.08 -32.67 0.97
CA THR A 5 -21.52 -32.57 0.70
C THR A 5 -21.87 -31.11 0.37
N PRO A 6 -22.83 -30.86 -0.55
CA PRO A 6 -23.21 -29.50 -0.96
C PRO A 6 -23.53 -28.56 0.20
N ASP A 7 -24.04 -29.11 1.30
CA ASP A 7 -24.34 -28.37 2.52
C ASP A 7 -23.09 -27.81 3.23
N LEU A 8 -21.99 -28.59 3.25
CA LEU A 8 -20.71 -28.13 3.80
C LEU A 8 -20.19 -26.93 3.03
N TYR A 9 -20.23 -26.99 1.70
CA TYR A 9 -19.77 -25.89 0.84
C TYR A 9 -20.62 -24.63 1.04
N ARG A 10 -21.94 -24.80 1.18
CA ARG A 10 -22.87 -23.69 1.40
C ARG A 10 -22.66 -23.02 2.77
N ASN A 11 -22.56 -23.81 3.84
CA ASN A 11 -22.35 -23.27 5.18
C ASN A 11 -20.97 -22.62 5.32
N PHE A 12 -19.93 -23.25 4.76
CA PHE A 12 -18.59 -22.67 4.67
C PHE A 12 -18.61 -21.36 3.88
N ALA A 13 -19.22 -21.33 2.69
CA ALA A 13 -19.24 -20.13 1.85
C ALA A 13 -19.97 -18.97 2.54
N ILE A 14 -21.11 -19.24 3.19
CA ILE A 14 -21.86 -18.21 3.94
C ILE A 14 -20.99 -17.65 5.08
N GLY A 15 -20.36 -18.52 5.88
CA GLY A 15 -19.48 -18.09 6.96
C GLY A 15 -18.25 -17.34 6.47
N PHE A 16 -17.64 -17.82 5.39
CA PHE A 16 -16.47 -17.20 4.76
C PHE A 16 -16.81 -15.82 4.21
N VAL A 17 -17.91 -15.68 3.45
CA VAL A 17 -18.34 -14.39 2.91
C VAL A 17 -18.69 -13.42 4.04
N GLY A 18 -19.41 -13.87 5.05
CA GLY A 18 -19.73 -13.05 6.23
C GLY A 18 -18.47 -12.57 6.95
N GLY A 19 -17.52 -13.47 7.21
CA GLY A 19 -16.24 -13.13 7.84
C GLY A 19 -15.39 -12.19 6.99
N ALA A 20 -15.29 -12.45 5.68
CA ALA A 20 -14.55 -11.60 4.75
C ALA A 20 -15.12 -10.18 4.70
N LEU A 21 -16.44 -10.03 4.70
CA LEU A 21 -17.09 -8.72 4.75
C LEU A 21 -16.79 -7.97 6.05
N ILE A 22 -16.80 -8.67 7.20
CA ILE A 22 -16.47 -8.07 8.49
C ILE A 22 -15.02 -7.59 8.51
N VAL A 23 -14.06 -8.43 8.08
CA VAL A 23 -12.64 -8.06 8.03
C VAL A 23 -12.42 -6.90 7.07
N ALA A 24 -12.98 -6.96 5.87
CA ALA A 24 -12.86 -5.89 4.88
C ALA A 24 -13.39 -4.54 5.42
N ALA A 25 -14.53 -4.53 6.10
CA ALA A 25 -15.05 -3.33 6.73
C ALA A 25 -14.16 -2.82 7.87
N ALA A 26 -13.62 -3.72 8.70
CA ALA A 26 -12.74 -3.37 9.81
C ALA A 26 -11.37 -2.84 9.37
N THR A 27 -10.90 -3.21 8.19
CA THR A 27 -9.59 -2.79 7.64
C THR A 27 -9.72 -1.72 6.55
N ALA A 28 -10.93 -1.28 6.20
CA ALA A 28 -11.18 -0.43 5.03
C ALA A 28 -10.34 0.86 5.03
N ASP A 29 -10.16 1.49 6.19
CA ASP A 29 -9.39 2.74 6.31
C ASP A 29 -7.89 2.55 5.99
N GLN A 30 -7.35 1.35 6.17
CA GLN A 30 -5.94 1.03 5.93
C GLN A 30 -5.64 0.79 4.44
N TRP A 31 -6.66 0.50 3.65
CA TRP A 31 -6.49 0.17 2.23
C TRP A 31 -6.10 1.43 1.43
N ALA A 32 -6.45 2.63 1.89
CA ALA A 32 -6.07 3.88 1.24
C ALA A 32 -4.54 4.07 1.16
N ASP A 33 -3.81 3.64 2.19
CA ASP A 33 -2.34 3.74 2.21
C ASP A 33 -1.68 2.70 1.30
N GLU A 34 -2.28 1.51 1.14
CA GLU A 34 -1.75 0.43 0.31
C GLU A 34 -2.04 0.62 -1.19
N ILE A 35 -3.15 1.28 -1.54
CA ILE A 35 -3.54 1.59 -2.92
C ILE A 35 -3.05 2.98 -3.36
N SER A 36 -2.49 3.77 -2.44
CA SER A 36 -1.95 5.09 -2.78
C SER A 36 -0.87 4.98 -3.86
N PRO A 37 -0.82 5.93 -4.81
CA PRO A 37 0.26 5.96 -5.79
C PRO A 37 1.61 5.89 -5.09
N PRO A 38 2.58 5.11 -5.61
CA PRO A 38 3.91 5.07 -5.03
C PRO A 38 4.43 6.50 -4.87
N ALA A 39 5.01 6.79 -3.70
CA ALA A 39 5.49 8.12 -3.36
C ALA A 39 6.39 8.66 -4.50
N GLN A 40 5.90 9.68 -5.21
CA GLN A 40 6.66 10.37 -6.24
C GLN A 40 7.68 11.24 -5.51
N ALA A 41 8.97 10.92 -5.64
CA ALA A 41 10.02 11.81 -5.17
C ALA A 41 9.89 13.13 -5.95
N ALA A 42 9.90 14.26 -5.24
CA ALA A 42 9.96 15.56 -5.89
C ALA A 42 11.21 15.63 -6.79
N GLU A 43 11.09 16.33 -7.92
CA GLU A 43 12.22 16.68 -8.77
C GLU A 43 13.35 17.21 -7.89
N GLN A 44 14.54 16.61 -7.98
CA GLN A 44 15.69 17.09 -7.22
C GLN A 44 15.97 18.53 -7.63
N LEU A 45 15.82 19.47 -6.69
CA LEU A 45 16.28 20.83 -6.88
C LEU A 45 17.79 20.76 -7.10
N HIS A 46 18.24 21.01 -8.34
CA HIS A 46 19.65 21.16 -8.64
C HIS A 46 20.11 22.43 -7.92
N ALA A 47 20.76 22.27 -6.77
CA ALA A 47 21.34 23.38 -6.05
C ALA A 47 22.36 24.07 -6.98
N PRO A 48 22.36 25.41 -7.08
CA PRO A 48 23.43 26.11 -7.75
C PRO A 48 24.76 25.65 -7.15
N GLN A 49 25.63 25.05 -7.97
CA GLN A 49 26.96 24.73 -7.49
C GLN A 49 27.71 26.04 -7.20
N PRO A 50 28.49 26.11 -6.11
CA PRO A 50 29.31 27.28 -5.83
C PRO A 50 30.22 27.57 -7.04
N SER A 51 30.31 28.84 -7.44
CA SER A 51 31.26 29.24 -8.50
C SER A 51 32.69 29.07 -8.01
N ASP A 52 33.63 28.92 -8.94
CA ASP A 52 35.06 28.76 -8.63
C ASP A 52 35.61 29.93 -7.79
N ASP A 53 35.03 31.12 -7.93
CA ASP A 53 35.36 32.31 -7.13
C ASP A 53 35.08 32.13 -5.62
N PHE A 54 34.08 31.34 -5.26
CA PHE A 54 33.77 31.03 -3.87
C PHE A 54 34.90 30.20 -3.23
N TRP A 55 35.53 29.30 -3.99
CA TRP A 55 36.60 28.44 -3.51
C TRP A 55 37.93 29.18 -3.39
N MET A 56 38.21 30.13 -4.29
CA MET A 56 39.45 30.93 -4.26
C MET A 56 39.54 31.89 -3.06
N LEU A 57 38.42 32.19 -2.40
CA LEU A 57 38.38 33.05 -1.20
C LEU A 57 38.54 32.28 0.12
N ALA A 58 38.52 30.95 0.07
CA ALA A 58 38.60 30.07 1.23
C ALA A 58 40.04 29.56 1.53
N GLU A 59 41.01 29.94 0.70
CA GLU A 59 42.45 29.67 0.84
C GLU A 59 43.18 30.93 1.34
#